data_AF-A0A8T4Z8W9-F1
#
_entry.id   AF-A0A8T4Z8W9-F1
#
_cell.length_a   1.000
_cell.length_b   1.000
_cell.length_c   1.000
_cell.angle_alpha   90.00
_cell.angle_beta   90.00
_cell.angle_gamma   90.00
#
_symmetry.space_group_name_H-M   'P 1'
#
loop_
_entity.id
_entity.type
_entity.pdbx_description
1 polymer ?
#
loop_
_entity_poly.entity_id
_entity_poly.type
_entity_poly.pdbx_seq_one_letter_code
_entity_poly.pdbx_strand_id
1 'polypeptide(L)'
;MTSGPYRFIRHPQYFGLIIAVLGLSLGVARPIALISWGIMAYLYVLFALFEENSLMAIFEHYREYKGKTSFMLPLPSRFNKAIDHLGSRRLILLGTLILILYIMGVIYSSFYCVVSLR
;
A
#
# COMPACT_ATOMS: atom_id res chain seq x y z
N MET A 1 -19.50 -2.96 7.94
CA MET A 1 -20.14 -1.63 8.07
C MET A 1 -19.66 -0.75 6.92
N THR A 2 -20.54 -0.03 6.24
CA THR A 2 -20.23 0.74 5.01
C THR A 2 -20.35 2.26 5.18
N SER A 3 -20.48 2.74 6.42
CA SER A 3 -20.67 4.15 6.76
C SER A 3 -19.33 4.89 6.98
N GLY A 4 -19.33 6.20 6.69
CA GLY A 4 -18.19 7.09 6.95
C GLY A 4 -17.03 6.93 5.94
N PRO A 5 -15.75 6.93 6.38
CA PRO A 5 -14.58 6.88 5.48
C PRO A 5 -14.52 5.60 4.63
N TYR A 6 -15.15 4.52 5.11
CA TYR A 6 -15.31 3.26 4.37
C TYR A 6 -16.12 3.43 3.08
N ARG A 7 -16.96 4.47 2.97
CA ARG A 7 -17.69 4.77 1.72
C ARG A 7 -16.77 5.13 0.56
N PHE A 8 -15.59 5.68 0.85
CA PHE A 8 -14.65 6.17 -0.17
C PHE A 8 -13.49 5.20 -0.38
N ILE A 9 -12.96 4.63 0.72
CA ILE A 9 -11.76 3.79 0.73
C ILE A 9 -12.05 2.53 1.53
N ARG A 10 -11.68 1.34 1.02
CA ARG A 10 -11.93 0.05 1.70
C ARG A 10 -11.04 -0.14 2.94
N HIS A 11 -9.82 0.39 2.90
CA HIS A 11 -8.85 0.29 4.00
C HIS A 11 -8.34 1.67 4.49
N PRO A 12 -9.21 2.54 5.03
CA PRO A 12 -8.81 3.89 5.46
C PRO A 12 -7.84 3.87 6.64
N GLN A 13 -7.94 2.87 7.52
CA GLN A 13 -7.03 2.68 8.66
C GLN A 13 -5.60 2.41 8.21
N TYR A 14 -5.40 1.45 7.30
CA TYR A 14 -4.06 1.14 6.78
C TYR A 14 -3.46 2.35 6.05
N PHE A 15 -4.28 3.08 5.27
CA PHE A 15 -3.83 4.30 4.60
C PHE A 15 -3.36 5.37 5.59
N GLY A 16 -4.15 5.65 6.63
CA GLY A 16 -3.78 6.59 7.69
C GLY A 16 -2.49 6.18 8.41
N LEU A 17 -2.34 4.89 8.73
CA LEU A 17 -1.15 4.38 9.39
C LEU A 17 0.11 4.49 8.52
N ILE A 18 0.01 4.16 7.23
CA ILE A 18 1.12 4.33 6.28
C ILE A 18 1.56 5.78 6.22
N ILE A 19 0.64 6.74 6.16
CA ILE A 19 0.98 8.17 6.12
C ILE A 19 1.59 8.63 7.45
N ALA A 20 1.01 8.24 8.58
CA ALA A 20 1.51 8.64 9.89
C ALA A 20 2.95 8.15 10.12
N VAL A 21 3.22 6.88 9.82
CA VAL A 21 4.58 6.32 9.96
C VAL A 21 5.54 6.92 8.94
N LEU A 22 5.08 7.30 7.74
CA LEU A 22 5.92 8.02 6.77
C LEU A 22 6.42 9.34 7.36
N GLY A 23 5.53 10.13 7.96
CA GLY A 23 5.89 11.39 8.61
C GLY A 23 6.92 11.21 9.72
N LEU A 24 6.76 10.17 10.55
CA LEU A 24 7.73 9.81 11.59
C LEU A 24 9.08 9.38 10.99
N SER A 25 9.07 8.54 9.96
CA SER A 25 10.30 8.08 9.30
C SER A 25 11.07 9.21 8.61
N LEU A 26 10.36 10.17 8.03
CA LEU A 26 10.96 11.39 7.48
C LEU A 26 11.55 12.28 8.58
N GLY A 27 10.89 12.39 9.74
CA GLY A 27 11.40 13.16 10.88
C GLY A 27 12.69 12.60 11.47
N VAL A 28 12.85 11.27 11.51
CA VAL A 28 14.11 10.63 11.93
C VAL A 28 15.21 10.78 10.87
N ALA A 29 14.84 11.00 9.61
CA ALA A 29 15.73 11.22 8.46
C ALA A 29 16.83 10.14 8.29
N ARG A 30 16.57 8.91 8.76
CA ARG A 30 17.48 7.78 8.63
C ARG A 30 17.04 6.85 7.50
N PRO A 31 17.95 6.40 6.62
CA PRO A 31 17.64 5.45 5.55
C PRO A 31 16.95 4.19 6.05
N ILE A 32 17.39 3.67 7.20
CA ILE A 32 16.78 2.47 7.81
C ILE A 32 15.30 2.69 8.15
N ALA A 33 14.92 3.89 8.63
CA ALA A 33 13.53 4.20 8.97
C ALA A 33 12.64 4.25 7.72
N LEU A 34 13.17 4.72 6.59
CA LEU A 34 12.49 4.73 5.30
C LEU A 34 12.37 3.32 4.70
N ILE A 35 13.40 2.49 4.85
CA ILE A 35 13.36 1.08 4.42
C ILE A 35 12.31 0.32 5.23
N SER A 36 12.34 0.44 6.57
CA SER A 36 11.35 -0.19 7.46
C SER A 36 9.93 0.26 7.15
N TRP A 37 9.73 1.55 6.88
CA TRP A 37 8.43 2.07 6.46
C TRP A 37 7.95 1.44 5.15
N GLY A 38 8.81 1.35 4.12
CA GLY A 38 8.43 0.76 2.84
C GLY A 38 8.04 -0.72 2.96
N ILE A 39 8.78 -1.50 3.76
CA ILE A 39 8.46 -2.89 4.06
C ILE A 39 7.10 -2.97 4.78
N MET A 40 6.90 -2.16 5.81
CA MET A 40 5.64 -2.11 6.57
C MET A 40 4.46 -1.77 5.65
N ALA A 41 4.58 -0.74 4.82
CA ALA A 41 3.54 -0.32 3.89
C ALA A 41 3.19 -1.45 2.91
N TYR A 42 4.19 -2.15 2.37
CA TYR A 42 3.98 -3.30 1.51
C TYR A 42 3.24 -4.45 2.21
N LEU A 43 3.62 -4.78 3.46
CA LEU A 43 2.94 -5.80 4.25
C LEU A 43 1.47 -5.45 4.52
N TYR A 44 1.16 -4.20 4.83
CA TYR A 44 -0.23 -3.77 5.02
C TYR A 44 -1.06 -3.88 3.74
N VAL A 45 -0.47 -3.57 2.58
CA VAL A 45 -1.12 -3.78 1.28
C VAL A 45 -1.38 -5.27 1.04
N LEU A 46 -0.44 -6.15 1.38
CA LEU A 46 -0.64 -7.60 1.29
C LEU A 46 -1.78 -8.06 2.20
N PHE A 47 -1.79 -7.63 3.46
CA PHE A 47 -2.85 -7.98 4.40
C PHE A 47 -4.22 -7.53 3.92
N ALA A 48 -4.33 -6.32 3.38
CA ALA A 48 -5.56 -5.83 2.76
C ALA A 48 -6.01 -6.75 1.59
N LEU A 49 -5.09 -7.17 0.72
CA LEU A 49 -5.41 -8.09 -0.38
C LEU A 49 -5.88 -9.47 0.12
N PHE A 50 -5.26 -10.00 1.17
CA PHE A 50 -5.68 -11.28 1.77
C PHE A 50 -7.05 -11.15 2.44
N GLU A 51 -7.28 -10.05 3.15
CA GLU A 51 -8.55 -9.75 3.81
C GLU A 51 -9.69 -9.66 2.79
N GLU A 52 -9.48 -9.03 1.63
CA GLU A 52 -10.47 -8.99 0.55
C GLU A 52 -10.83 -10.38 0.03
N ASN A 53 -9.85 -11.26 -0.13
CA ASN A 53 -10.10 -12.62 -0.62
C ASN A 53 -10.95 -13.42 0.36
N SER A 54 -10.68 -13.28 1.66
CA SER A 54 -11.49 -13.89 2.73
C SER A 54 -12.90 -13.28 2.78
N LEU A 55 -13.03 -11.96 2.69
CA LEU A 55 -14.31 -11.26 2.71
C LEU A 55 -15.19 -11.61 1.50
N MET A 56 -14.60 -11.79 0.31
CA MET A 56 -15.32 -12.26 -0.88
C MET A 56 -15.89 -13.67 -0.73
N ALA A 57 -15.29 -14.52 0.11
CA ALA A 57 -15.77 -15.88 0.38
C ALA A 57 -16.88 -15.90 1.45
N ILE A 58 -16.86 -14.94 2.38
CA ILE A 58 -17.79 -14.90 3.53
C ILE A 58 -19.05 -14.09 3.22
N PHE A 59 -18.93 -13.01 2.43
CA PHE A 59 -20.02 -12.05 2.22
C PHE A 59 -20.38 -11.89 0.73
N GLU A 60 -21.56 -12.36 0.33
CA GLU A 60 -22.04 -12.25 -1.06
C GLU A 60 -22.18 -10.79 -1.53
N HIS A 61 -22.62 -9.90 -0.64
CA HIS A 61 -22.82 -8.47 -0.95
C HIS A 61 -21.50 -7.68 -1.03
N TYR A 62 -20.36 -8.30 -0.64
CA TYR A 62 -19.06 -7.66 -0.70
C TYR A 62 -18.62 -7.37 -2.13
N ARG A 63 -19.03 -8.20 -3.10
CA ARG A 63 -18.71 -7.99 -4.52
C ARG A 63 -19.29 -6.68 -5.05
N GLU A 64 -20.52 -6.35 -4.67
CA GLU A 64 -21.17 -5.10 -5.07
C GLU A 64 -20.51 -3.88 -4.40
N TYR A 65 -20.16 -4.03 -3.12
CA TYR A 65 -19.41 -3.01 -2.38
C TYR A 65 -18.02 -2.76 -2.97
N LYS A 66 -17.29 -3.82 -3.33
CA LYS A 66 -15.96 -3.75 -3.97
C LYS A 66 -16.00 -2.97 -5.29
N GLY A 67 -17.08 -3.13 -6.07
CA GLY A 67 -17.28 -2.42 -7.33
C GLY A 67 -17.51 -0.91 -7.18
N LYS A 68 -18.00 -0.45 -6.01
CA LYS A 68 -18.37 0.95 -5.74
C LYS A 68 -17.29 1.74 -4.97
N THR A 69 -16.38 1.06 -4.29
CA THR A 69 -15.42 1.67 -3.35
C THR A 69 -13.98 1.39 -3.74
N SER A 70 -13.07 2.35 -3.56
CA SER A 70 -11.66 2.22 -3.99
C SER A 70 -10.81 1.47 -2.96
N PHE A 71 -9.77 0.77 -3.40
CA PHE A 71 -8.96 -0.10 -2.52
C PHE A 71 -8.28 0.66 -1.36
N MET A 72 -7.47 1.68 -1.69
CA MET A 72 -6.63 2.37 -0.71
C MET A 72 -6.40 3.84 -1.06
N LEU A 73 -6.19 4.13 -2.34
CA LEU A 73 -6.17 5.49 -2.87
C LEU A 73 -7.55 5.80 -3.48
N PRO A 74 -8.02 7.07 -3.47
CA PRO A 74 -9.24 7.50 -4.15
C PRO A 74 -9.01 7.53 -5.67
N LEU A 75 -8.67 6.38 -6.26
CA LEU A 75 -8.48 6.22 -7.70
C LEU A 75 -9.83 6.05 -8.40
N PRO A 76 -9.95 6.47 -9.67
CA PRO A 76 -11.16 6.26 -10.47
C PRO A 76 -11.51 4.77 -10.54
N SER A 77 -12.80 4.44 -10.54
CA SER A 77 -13.33 3.05 -10.55
C SER A 77 -12.78 2.17 -11.68
N ARG A 78 -12.27 2.77 -12.77
CA ARG A 78 -11.59 2.09 -13.88
C ARG A 78 -10.28 1.40 -13.45
N PHE A 79 -9.50 2.02 -12.58
CA PHE A 79 -8.25 1.44 -12.06
C PHE A 79 -8.54 0.25 -11.14
N ASN A 80 -9.61 0.33 -10.35
CA ASN A 80 -10.03 -0.78 -9.49
C ASN A 80 -10.33 -2.04 -10.31
N LYS A 81 -11.04 -1.91 -11.43
CA LYS A 81 -11.31 -3.03 -12.36
C LYS A 81 -10.04 -3.56 -13.02
N ALA A 82 -9.09 -2.70 -13.36
CA ALA A 82 -7.80 -3.11 -13.93
C ALA A 82 -6.96 -3.91 -12.91
N ILE A 83 -6.94 -3.46 -11.65
CA ILE A 83 -6.28 -4.15 -10.53
C ILE A 83 -6.92 -5.53 -10.33
N ASP A 84 -8.25 -5.62 -10.29
CA ASP A 84 -8.97 -6.89 -10.17
C ASP A 84 -8.68 -7.83 -11.34
N HIS A 85 -8.57 -7.31 -12.57
CA HIS A 85 -8.25 -8.11 -13.77
C HIS A 85 -6.79 -8.59 -13.83
N LEU A 86 -5.85 -7.89 -13.19
CA LEU A 86 -4.45 -8.31 -13.14
C LEU A 86 -4.25 -9.59 -12.30
N GLY A 87 -5.16 -9.87 -11.36
CA GLY A 87 -5.09 -11.00 -10.44
C GLY A 87 -4.05 -10.81 -9.34
N SER A 88 -4.36 -11.31 -8.14
CA SER A 88 -3.56 -11.07 -6.92
C SER A 88 -2.08 -11.45 -7.08
N ARG A 89 -1.77 -12.53 -7.83
CA ARG A 89 -0.39 -12.96 -8.06
C ARG A 89 0.45 -11.91 -8.80
N ARG A 90 -0.07 -11.30 -9.85
CA ARG A 90 0.67 -10.27 -10.62
C ARG A 90 0.82 -9.00 -9.81
N LEU A 91 -0.20 -8.63 -9.04
CA LEU A 91 -0.12 -7.47 -8.14
C LEU A 91 0.95 -7.64 -7.06
N ILE A 92 1.03 -8.83 -6.47
CA ILE A 92 2.08 -9.17 -5.49
C ILE A 92 3.46 -9.09 -6.15
N LEU A 93 3.65 -9.67 -7.34
CA LEU A 93 4.92 -9.64 -8.07
C LEU A 93 5.35 -8.21 -8.46
N LEU A 94 4.42 -7.38 -8.94
CA LEU A 94 4.71 -5.98 -9.24
C LEU A 94 5.00 -5.19 -7.96
N GLY A 95 4.26 -5.45 -6.89
CA GLY A 95 4.47 -4.85 -5.59
C GLY A 95 5.84 -5.20 -4.99
N THR A 96 6.28 -6.46 -5.07
CA THR A 96 7.63 -6.85 -4.65
C THR A 96 8.71 -6.17 -5.49
N LEU A 97 8.54 -6.11 -6.82
CA LEU A 97 9.48 -5.42 -7.69
C LEU A 97 9.61 -3.94 -7.31
N ILE A 98 8.48 -3.25 -7.10
CA ILE A 98 8.45 -1.85 -6.67
C ILE A 98 9.13 -1.67 -5.31
N LEU A 99 8.90 -2.57 -4.35
CA LEU A 99 9.54 -2.53 -3.04
C LEU A 99 11.07 -2.67 -3.17
N ILE A 100 11.55 -3.60 -4.00
CA ILE A 100 12.99 -3.80 -4.22
C ILE A 100 13.61 -2.55 -4.82
N LEU A 101 13.00 -2.00 -5.87
CA LEU A 101 13.47 -0.76 -6.52
C LEU A 101 13.48 0.42 -5.54
N TYR A 102 12.46 0.54 -4.69
CA TYR A 102 12.40 1.53 -3.62
C TYR A 102 13.55 1.37 -2.63
N ILE A 103 13.79 0.16 -2.11
CA ILE A 103 14.89 -0.11 -1.16
C ILE A 103 16.24 0.21 -1.80
N MET A 104 16.46 -0.21 -3.05
CA MET A 104 17.67 0.12 -3.80
C MET A 104 17.86 1.63 -3.95
N GLY A 105 16.79 2.37 -4.25
CA GLY A 105 16.84 3.84 -4.34
C GLY A 105 17.18 4.52 -3.01
N VAL A 106 16.64 4.03 -1.89
CA VAL A 106 16.96 4.54 -0.55
C VAL A 106 18.42 4.25 -0.19
N ILE A 107 18.93 3.06 -0.48
CA ILE A 107 20.34 2.70 -0.23
C ILE A 107 21.28 3.56 -1.08
N TYR A 108 20.97 3.70 -2.38
CA TYR A 108 21.75 4.51 -3.30
C TYR A 108 21.81 5.97 -2.81
N SER A 109 20.66 6.62 -2.61
CA SER A 109 20.60 8.01 -2.12
C SER A 109 21.32 8.21 -0.78
N SER A 110 21.23 7.23 0.14
CA SER A 110 22.01 7.26 1.38
C SER A 110 23.51 7.27 1.13
N PHE A 111 24.01 6.51 0.17
CA PHE A 111 25.44 6.47 -0.18
C PHE A 111 25.90 7.83 -0.72
N TYR A 112 25.11 8.48 -1.58
CA TYR A 112 25.41 9.83 -2.07
C TYR A 112 25.40 10.88 -0.96
N CYS A 113 24.45 10.79 -0.02
CA CYS A 113 24.37 11.70 1.11
C CYS A 113 25.63 11.62 2.00
N VAL A 114 26.14 10.41 2.22
CA VAL A 114 27.39 10.20 2.98
C VAL A 114 28.63 10.69 2.22
N VAL A 115 28.70 10.47 0.90
CA VAL A 115 29.83 10.92 0.07
C VAL A 115 29.86 12.44 -0.10
N SER A 116 28.70 13.11 -0.18
CA SER A 116 28.60 14.57 -0.31
C SER A 116 29.01 15.36 0.94
N LEU A 117 29.10 14.69 2.11
CA LEU A 117 29.52 15.31 3.38
C LEU A 117 31.03 15.14 3.65
N ARG A 118 31.77 14.53 2.72
CA ARG A 118 33.22 14.35 2.73
C ARG A 118 33.89 15.30 1.75
#